data_AF-A0A1Q3BW22-F1
#
_entry.id   AF-A0A1Q3BW22-F1
#
_cell.length_a   1.000
_cell.length_b   1.000
_cell.length_c   1.000
_cell.angle_alpha   90.00
_cell.angle_beta   90.00
_cell.angle_gamma   90.00
#
_symmetry.space_group_name_H-M   'P 1'
#
loop_
_entity.id
_entity.type
_entity.pdbx_description
1 polymer ?
#
loop_
_entity_poly.entity_id
_entity_poly.type
_entity_poly.pdbx_seq_one_letter_code
_entity_poly.pdbx_strand_id
1 'polypeptide(L)'
;NDKCADCSAPEPDWASLNLGVLVCIECSGVHHNLGVHISKVRSLTLDEKVCEPSVISLFQSLGNTFANSVWEELLQSRIAFQIDLTPAL
;
A
#
# COMPACT_ATOMS: atom_id res chain seq x y z
N ASN A 1 8.44 2.87 5.97
CA ASN A 1 7.85 1.64 5.38
C ASN A 1 7.65 0.53 6.41
N ASP A 2 7.49 0.89 7.67
CA ASP A 2 7.29 0.04 8.84
C ASP A 2 5.81 -0.23 9.15
N LYS A 3 4.91 0.31 8.33
CA LYS A 3 3.45 0.16 8.47
C LYS A 3 2.82 -0.21 7.14
N CYS A 4 1.84 -1.11 7.18
CA CYS A 4 0.99 -1.48 6.08
C CYS A 4 0.35 -0.22 5.45
N ALA A 5 0.39 -0.13 4.12
CA ALA A 5 -0.15 0.99 3.37
C ALA A 5 -1.66 1.18 3.59
N ASP A 6 -2.42 0.10 3.80
CA ASP A 6 -3.89 0.18 3.81
C ASP A 6 -4.49 0.24 5.23
N CYS A 7 -3.90 -0.46 6.19
CA CYS A 7 -4.48 -0.61 7.53
C CYS A 7 -3.56 -0.11 8.66
N SER A 8 -2.36 0.37 8.32
CA SER A 8 -1.35 0.84 9.28
C SER A 8 -0.84 -0.21 10.28
N ALA A 9 -1.16 -1.51 10.11
CA ALA A 9 -0.56 -2.59 10.88
C ALA A 9 0.97 -2.56 10.76
N PRO A 10 1.72 -2.85 11.85
CA PRO A 10 3.17 -2.78 11.84
C PRO A 10 3.80 -3.88 10.98
N GLU A 11 5.06 -3.67 10.60
CA GLU A 11 5.96 -4.67 9.99
C GLU A 11 5.35 -5.39 8.77
N PRO A 12 4.94 -4.66 7.71
CA PRO A 12 4.41 -5.28 6.51
C PRO A 12 5.49 -6.13 5.81
N ASP A 13 5.18 -7.40 5.58
CA ASP A 13 6.08 -8.40 4.97
C ASP A 13 5.63 -8.85 3.57
N TRP A 14 4.65 -8.14 2.98
CA TRP A 14 4.20 -8.32 1.61
C TRP A 14 4.30 -7.04 0.81
N ALA A 15 4.45 -7.16 -0.50
CA ALA A 15 4.61 -6.05 -1.43
C ALA A 15 3.69 -6.19 -2.64
N SER A 16 3.04 -5.11 -3.04
CA SER A 16 2.42 -4.99 -4.36
C SER A 16 3.37 -4.24 -5.29
N LEU A 17 4.09 -4.98 -6.16
CA LEU A 17 5.20 -4.44 -6.95
C LEU A 17 4.78 -3.33 -7.91
N ASN A 18 3.63 -3.48 -8.58
CA ASN A 18 3.14 -2.50 -9.54
C ASN A 18 2.50 -1.26 -8.88
N LEU A 19 2.07 -1.38 -7.63
CA LEU A 19 1.47 -0.27 -6.88
C LEU A 19 2.50 0.45 -6.00
N GLY A 20 3.68 -0.15 -5.78
CA GLY A 20 4.76 0.43 -4.99
C GLY A 20 4.48 0.48 -3.49
N VAL A 21 3.61 -0.41 -2.97
CA VAL A 21 3.21 -0.44 -1.55
C VAL A 21 3.65 -1.72 -0.85
N LEU A 22 3.98 -1.59 0.44
CA LEU A 22 4.12 -2.69 1.38
C LEU A 22 2.85 -2.84 2.22
N VAL A 23 2.37 -4.06 2.37
CA VAL A 23 1.12 -4.40 3.07
C VAL A 23 1.33 -5.57 4.03
N CYS A 24 0.47 -5.69 5.04
CA CYS A 24 0.47 -6.85 5.93
C CYS A 24 -0.15 -8.08 5.24
N ILE A 25 -0.05 -9.25 5.89
CA ILE A 25 -0.58 -10.50 5.37
C ILE A 25 -2.10 -10.47 5.12
N GLU A 26 -2.88 -9.79 5.96
CA GLU A 26 -4.33 -9.70 5.77
C GLU A 26 -4.67 -8.87 4.52
N CYS A 27 -4.04 -7.72 4.36
CA CYS A 27 -4.22 -6.85 3.21
C CYS A 27 -3.68 -7.48 1.91
N SER A 28 -2.59 -8.25 1.99
CA SER A 28 -2.08 -9.00 0.84
C SER A 28 -3.12 -10.00 0.31
N GLY A 29 -3.89 -10.64 1.20
CA GLY A 29 -5.03 -11.49 0.84
C GLY A 29 -6.13 -10.73 0.09
N VAL A 30 -6.45 -9.49 0.52
CA VAL A 30 -7.40 -8.63 -0.19
C VAL A 30 -6.88 -8.29 -1.60
N HIS A 31 -5.62 -7.90 -1.71
CA HIS A 31 -4.98 -7.60 -2.99
C HIS A 31 -4.96 -8.81 -3.95
N HIS A 32 -4.76 -10.02 -3.42
CA HIS A 32 -4.85 -11.25 -4.23
C HIS A 32 -6.23 -11.44 -4.86
N ASN A 33 -7.31 -11.10 -4.14
CA ASN A 33 -8.68 -11.19 -4.64
C ASN A 33 -8.99 -10.16 -5.75
N LEU A 34 -8.24 -9.05 -5.84
CA LEU A 34 -8.34 -8.08 -6.94
C LEU A 34 -7.81 -8.66 -8.26
N GLY A 35 -6.88 -9.61 -8.19
CA GLY A 35 -6.25 -10.23 -9.35
C GLY A 35 -5.04 -9.47 -9.89
N VAL A 36 -4.20 -10.18 -10.64
CA VAL A 36 -2.86 -9.75 -11.06
C VAL A 36 -2.82 -8.57 -12.04
N HIS A 37 -3.96 -8.26 -12.66
CA HIS A 37 -4.11 -7.10 -13.55
C HIS A 37 -4.24 -5.79 -12.75
N ILE A 38 -4.62 -5.89 -11.46
CA ILE A 38 -4.76 -4.76 -10.54
C ILE A 38 -3.57 -4.71 -9.57
N SER A 39 -3.29 -5.82 -8.87
CA SER A 39 -2.20 -5.88 -7.88
C SER A 39 -1.33 -7.12 -8.06
N LYS A 40 -0.01 -6.89 -8.15
CA LYS A 40 1.02 -7.91 -8.27
C LYS A 40 1.69 -8.13 -6.93
N VAL A 41 1.02 -8.90 -6.07
CA VAL A 41 1.45 -9.20 -4.71
C VAL A 41 2.62 -10.20 -4.70
N ARG A 42 3.61 -9.98 -3.84
CA ARG A 42 4.74 -10.86 -3.52
C ARG A 42 5.08 -10.81 -2.04
N SER A 43 5.54 -11.93 -1.48
CA SER A 43 6.05 -11.99 -0.11
C SER A 43 7.51 -11.54 -0.08
N LEU A 44 7.87 -10.68 0.86
CA LEU A 44 9.25 -10.23 1.07
C LEU A 44 10.13 -11.35 1.65
N THR A 45 9.54 -12.31 2.35
CA THR A 45 10.24 -13.39 3.06
C THR A 45 10.27 -14.69 2.27
N LEU A 46 9.27 -14.93 1.42
CA LEU A 46 9.12 -16.20 0.69
C LEU A 46 9.49 -16.11 -0.80
N ASP A 47 9.57 -14.91 -1.41
CA ASP A 47 9.93 -14.77 -2.83
C ASP A 47 11.31 -14.13 -3.00
N GLU A 48 12.28 -14.94 -3.42
CA GLU A 48 13.65 -14.53 -3.73
C GLU A 48 13.72 -13.42 -4.79
N LYS A 49 12.74 -13.32 -5.70
CA LYS A 49 12.72 -12.28 -6.74
C LYS A 49 12.48 -10.89 -6.19
N VAL A 50 11.90 -10.77 -5.01
CA VAL A 50 11.70 -9.46 -4.36
C VAL A 50 13.00 -8.90 -3.80
N CYS A 51 13.98 -9.76 -3.56
CA CYS A 51 15.33 -9.37 -3.15
C CYS A 51 16.21 -8.88 -4.31
N GLU A 52 15.68 -8.80 -5.53
CA GLU A 52 16.42 -8.23 -6.65
C GLU A 52 16.75 -6.75 -6.37
N PRO A 53 18.00 -6.29 -6.59
CA PRO A 53 18.42 -4.93 -6.24
C PRO A 53 17.55 -3.83 -6.85
N SER A 54 17.01 -4.07 -8.05
CA SER A 54 16.10 -3.17 -8.76
C SER A 54 14.79 -2.97 -7.98
N VAL A 55 14.23 -4.04 -7.44
CA VAL A 55 13.00 -4.03 -6.64
C VAL A 55 13.24 -3.38 -5.28
N ILE A 56 14.34 -3.71 -4.61
CA ILE A 56 14.71 -3.08 -3.34
C ILE A 56 14.86 -1.57 -3.51
N SER A 57 15.57 -1.13 -4.57
CA SER A 57 15.79 0.29 -4.86
C SER A 57 14.47 1.03 -5.16
N LEU A 58 13.52 0.37 -5.82
CA LEU A 58 12.18 0.91 -6.06
C LEU A 58 11.46 1.22 -4.73
N PHE A 59 11.44 0.28 -3.79
CA PHE A 59 10.75 0.49 -2.50
C PHE A 59 11.49 1.46 -1.58
N GLN A 60 12.83 1.53 -1.66
CA GLN A 60 13.60 2.52 -0.92
C GLN A 60 13.40 3.96 -1.43
N SER A 61 13.11 4.14 -2.72
CA SER A 61 12.93 5.46 -3.33
C SER A 61 11.50 6.01 -3.24
N LEU A 62 10.48 5.16 -3.32
CA LEU A 62 9.07 5.57 -3.21
C LEU A 62 8.60 5.57 -1.75
N GLY A 63 8.57 4.39 -1.14
CA GLY A 63 7.95 4.18 0.15
C GLY A 63 6.42 4.32 0.16
N ASN A 64 5.78 3.82 1.23
CA ASN A 64 4.32 3.80 1.37
C ASN A 64 3.74 5.22 1.46
N THR A 65 4.46 6.16 2.11
CA THR A 65 4.01 7.56 2.22
C THR A 65 3.82 8.20 0.86
N PHE A 66 4.78 8.02 -0.06
CA PHE A 66 4.66 8.55 -1.41
C PHE A 66 3.54 7.83 -2.18
N ALA A 67 3.49 6.50 -2.13
CA ALA A 67 2.46 5.74 -2.82
C ALA A 67 1.04 6.16 -2.38
N ASN A 68 0.80 6.32 -1.07
CA ASN A 68 -0.48 6.78 -0.55
C ASN A 68 -0.77 8.24 -0.94
N SER A 69 0.25 9.10 -1.10
CA SER A 69 0.02 10.45 -1.63
C SER A 69 -0.55 10.48 -3.05
N VAL A 70 -0.40 9.38 -3.80
CA VAL A 70 -0.98 9.20 -5.14
C VAL A 70 -2.31 8.45 -5.06
N TRP A 71 -2.33 7.29 -4.40
CA TRP A 71 -3.51 6.41 -4.39
C TRP A 71 -4.63 6.90 -3.47
N GLU A 72 -4.30 7.62 -2.39
CA GLU A 72 -5.25 8.15 -1.40
C GLU A 72 -5.44 9.68 -1.49
N GLU A 73 -4.87 10.35 -2.50
CA GLU A 73 -4.93 11.81 -2.66
C GLU A 73 -6.36 12.35 -2.53
N LEU A 74 -7.30 11.68 -3.20
CA LEU A 74 -8.71 12.07 -3.21
C LEU A 74 -9.50 11.59 -1.98
N LEU A 75 -8.97 10.64 -1.22
CA LEU A 75 -9.60 10.19 0.03
C LEU A 75 -9.58 11.31 1.07
N GLN A 76 -8.44 12.01 1.19
CA GLN A 76 -8.28 13.15 2.09
C GLN A 76 -9.21 14.31 1.70
N SER A 77 -9.34 14.57 0.40
CA SER A 77 -10.28 15.56 -0.11
C SER A 77 -11.73 15.19 0.22
N ARG A 78 -12.13 13.92 0.02
CA ARG A 78 -13.50 13.45 0.29
C ARG A 78 -13.85 13.52 1.78
N ILE A 79 -12.93 13.18 2.68
CA ILE A 79 -13.13 13.31 4.12
C ILE A 79 -13.31 14.78 4.51
N ALA A 80 -12.50 15.69 3.97
CA ALA A 80 -12.64 17.13 4.21
C ALA A 80 -14.01 17.66 3.77
N PHE A 81 -14.46 17.30 2.56
CA PHE A 81 -15.80 17.68 2.08
C PHE A 81 -16.93 17.09 2.92
N GLN A 82 -16.73 15.93 3.54
CA GLN A 82 -17.76 15.28 4.34
C GLN A 82 -17.87 15.89 5.76
N ILE A 83 -16.77 16.37 6.33
CA ILE A 83 -16.77 17.08 7.63
C ILE A 83 -17.43 18.47 7.49
N ASP A 84 -17.22 19.17 6.38
CA ASP A 84 -17.83 20.48 6.11
C ASP A 84 -19.36 20.42 5.87
N LEU A 85 -19.91 19.22 5.59
CA LEU A 85 -21.33 19.01 5.32
C LEU A 85 -22.10 18.39 6.50
N THR A 86 -21.43 18.01 7.59
CA THR A 86 -22.11 17.63 8.83
C THR A 86 -22.35 18.89 9.67
N PRO A 87 -23.60 19.36 9.85
CA PRO A 87 -23.87 20.34 10.89
C PRO A 87 -23.53 19.66 12.21
N ALA A 88 -22.72 20.32 13.04
CA ALA A 88 -22.48 19.91 14.42
C ALA A 88 -23.85 19.63 15.09
N LEU A 89 -24.09 18.36 15.46
CA LEU A 89 -25.16 18.00 16.38
C LEU A 89 -24.75 18.38 17.80
#